data_AF-A0A5Q4DB66-F1
#
_entry.id   AF-A0A5Q4DB66-F1
#
_cell.length_a   1.000
_cell.length_b   1.000
_cell.length_c   1.000
_cell.angle_alpha   90.00
_cell.angle_beta   90.00
_cell.angle_gamma   90.00
#
_symmetry.space_group_name_H-M   'P 1'
#
loop_
_entity.id
_entity.type
_entity.pdbx_description
1 polymer ?
#
loop_
_entity_poly.entity_id
_entity_poly.type
_entity_poly.pdbx_seq_one_letter_code
_entity_poly.pdbx_strand_id
1 'polypeptide(L)'
;MTIFTLASRLLPRPLGAALLAATLAVAGAVAGCDAPGRGDLPAPPGADDVRPFYTYGGDFDVEIVGNVARVTFTVDPAPFERGGDLWAKGTPYLFLFSQGTKDALDTFPGLGGVRVVTVHPGGDVMAEALLVRGRLNDYTWRQALNVAGQARRDATTRPGRMRDLVEWGE
;
A
#
# COMPACT_ATOMS: atom_id res chain seq x y z
N MET A 1 28.63 14.89 -63.47
CA MET A 1 28.76 16.32 -63.77
C MET A 1 29.40 16.99 -62.55
N THR A 2 30.71 17.32 -62.68
CA THR A 2 31.52 18.31 -61.92
C THR A 2 31.49 18.17 -60.37
N ILE A 3 32.40 17.49 -59.67
CA ILE A 3 33.87 17.60 -59.52
C ILE A 3 34.35 19.04 -59.30
N PHE A 4 34.72 19.38 -58.06
CA PHE A 4 35.78 20.35 -57.79
C PHE A 4 36.77 19.78 -56.78
N THR A 5 37.99 19.64 -57.29
CA THR A 5 39.21 19.15 -56.63
C THR A 5 40.12 20.37 -56.47
N LEU A 6 40.72 20.56 -55.29
CA LEU A 6 42.00 21.30 -55.13
C LEU A 6 42.59 20.85 -53.77
N ALA A 7 43.46 19.84 -53.74
CA ALA A 7 44.90 19.93 -53.97
C ALA A 7 45.67 20.77 -52.92
N SER A 8 46.15 20.06 -51.90
CA SER A 8 47.57 19.96 -51.52
C SER A 8 48.34 21.23 -51.11
N ARG A 9 48.72 21.29 -49.83
CA ARG A 9 50.10 21.65 -49.44
C ARG A 9 50.60 20.73 -48.33
N LEU A 10 51.57 19.89 -48.70
CA LEU A 10 52.51 19.20 -47.82
C LEU A 10 53.61 20.18 -47.38
N LEU A 11 54.13 20.01 -46.15
CA LEU A 11 55.57 20.05 -45.75
C LEU A 11 55.68 19.91 -44.21
N PRO A 12 56.85 19.55 -43.63
CA PRO A 12 56.96 18.41 -42.71
C PRO A 12 57.43 18.76 -41.28
N ARG A 13 57.46 17.69 -40.47
CA ARG A 13 57.88 17.49 -39.07
C ARG A 13 59.10 18.30 -38.58
N PRO A 14 59.23 18.50 -37.25
CA PRO A 14 60.13 17.59 -36.55
C PRO A 14 59.57 17.01 -35.24
N LEU A 15 60.12 15.85 -34.93
CA LEU A 15 60.03 15.08 -33.70
C LEU A 15 60.31 15.96 -32.47
N GLY A 16 59.36 16.01 -31.54
CA GLY A 16 59.53 16.53 -30.20
C GLY A 16 58.93 15.54 -29.22
N ALA A 17 59.77 14.62 -28.72
CA ALA A 17 59.41 13.73 -27.65
C ALA A 17 59.05 14.54 -26.39
N ALA A 18 57.85 14.35 -25.87
CA ALA A 18 57.55 14.66 -24.49
C ALA A 18 56.51 13.64 -24.00
N LEU A 19 57.02 12.63 -23.29
CA LEU A 19 56.26 11.84 -22.34
C LEU A 19 55.51 12.80 -21.41
N LEU A 20 54.20 12.60 -21.27
CA LEU A 20 53.52 12.75 -19.99
C LEU A 20 52.22 11.95 -20.02
N ALA A 21 52.32 10.76 -19.42
CA ALA A 21 51.19 9.95 -19.03
C ALA A 21 50.36 10.72 -17.99
N ALA A 22 49.06 10.81 -18.24
CA ALA A 22 48.06 11.09 -17.21
C ALA A 22 46.77 10.36 -17.58
N THR A 23 46.79 9.04 -17.36
CA THR A 23 45.60 8.20 -17.22
C THR A 23 44.80 8.67 -16.00
N LEU A 24 43.85 9.58 -16.17
CA LEU A 24 42.77 9.74 -15.20
C LEU A 24 41.70 8.68 -15.50
N ALA A 25 41.88 7.50 -14.91
CA ALA A 25 40.80 6.59 -14.64
C ALA A 25 39.87 7.26 -13.62
N VAL A 26 38.77 7.83 -14.10
CA VAL A 26 37.64 8.16 -13.23
C VAL A 26 37.00 6.83 -12.85
N ALA A 27 37.58 6.17 -11.86
CA ALA A 27 36.90 5.18 -11.06
C ALA A 27 35.82 5.94 -10.28
N GLY A 28 34.67 6.14 -10.94
CA GLY A 28 33.45 6.54 -10.27
C GLY A 28 33.16 5.46 -9.25
N ALA A 29 33.52 5.74 -8.01
CA ALA A 29 33.11 4.97 -6.87
C ALA A 29 31.59 4.84 -6.98
N VAL A 30 31.14 3.62 -7.28
CA VAL A 30 29.84 3.15 -6.84
C VAL A 30 29.90 3.21 -5.32
N ALA A 31 29.66 4.40 -4.77
CA ALA A 31 29.19 4.55 -3.42
C ALA A 31 27.93 3.71 -3.39
N GLY A 32 28.07 2.48 -2.87
CA GLY A 32 26.94 1.65 -2.55
C GLY A 32 25.98 2.55 -1.81
N CYS A 33 24.76 2.65 -2.31
CA CYS A 33 23.67 3.14 -1.51
C CYS A 33 23.61 2.20 -0.31
N ASP A 34 24.30 2.57 0.78
CA ASP A 34 23.91 2.19 2.12
C ASP A 34 22.52 2.79 2.29
N ALA A 35 21.51 2.07 1.80
CA ALA A 35 20.18 2.21 2.33
C ALA A 35 20.36 2.03 3.84
N PRO A 36 20.02 3.04 4.67
CA PRO A 36 20.19 2.92 6.11
C PRO A 36 19.59 1.59 6.51
N GLY A 37 20.43 0.76 7.14
CA GLY A 37 20.14 -0.64 7.37
C GLY A 37 18.72 -0.80 7.89
N ARG A 38 18.02 -1.79 7.34
CA ARG A 38 16.79 -2.40 7.85
C ARG A 38 17.07 -3.04 9.22
N GLY A 39 17.66 -2.29 10.13
CA GLY A 39 18.04 -2.69 11.47
C GLY A 39 16.86 -2.45 12.40
N ASP A 40 16.52 -3.50 13.14
CA ASP A 40 15.57 -3.55 14.26
C ASP A 40 14.08 -3.32 14.01
N LEU A 41 13.63 -3.09 12.77
CA LEU A 41 12.19 -3.14 12.49
C LEU A 41 11.69 -4.59 12.49
N PRO A 42 10.65 -4.92 13.27
CA PRO A 42 10.07 -6.27 13.25
C PRO A 42 9.65 -6.65 11.83
N ALA A 43 9.92 -7.89 11.44
CA ALA A 43 9.52 -8.38 10.12
C ALA A 43 7.99 -8.38 9.97
N PRO A 44 7.45 -8.04 8.78
CA PRO A 44 6.02 -8.16 8.53
C PRO A 44 5.61 -9.65 8.60
N PRO A 45 4.37 -9.94 9.06
CA PRO A 45 3.86 -11.30 9.09
C PRO A 45 3.60 -11.84 7.68
N GLY A 46 3.39 -13.15 7.55
CA GLY A 46 2.84 -13.76 6.34
C GLY A 46 1.33 -13.57 6.24
N ALA A 47 0.76 -13.75 5.05
CA ALA A 47 -0.69 -13.68 4.83
C ALA A 47 -1.44 -14.73 5.66
N ASP A 48 -0.92 -15.96 5.71
CA ASP A 48 -1.49 -17.08 6.47
C ASP A 48 -1.48 -16.85 7.98
N ASP A 49 -0.60 -15.98 8.48
CA ASP A 49 -0.56 -15.59 9.90
C ASP A 49 -1.65 -14.57 10.24
N VAL A 50 -2.00 -13.68 9.29
CA VAL A 50 -3.01 -12.62 9.47
C VAL A 50 -4.42 -13.12 9.19
N ARG A 51 -4.58 -14.05 8.26
CA ARG A 51 -5.88 -14.61 7.86
C ARG A 51 -6.76 -15.09 9.01
N PRO A 52 -6.25 -15.78 10.05
CA PRO A 52 -7.07 -16.29 11.15
C PRO A 52 -7.76 -15.21 12.00
N PHE A 53 -7.32 -13.94 11.91
CA PHE A 53 -7.95 -12.83 12.62
C PHE A 53 -9.29 -12.40 12.00
N TYR A 54 -9.60 -12.86 10.79
CA TYR A 54 -10.81 -12.52 10.08
C TYR A 54 -11.75 -13.71 9.97
N THR A 55 -13.03 -13.47 10.22
CA THR A 55 -14.11 -14.44 9.98
C THR A 55 -15.19 -13.74 9.18
N TYR A 56 -15.52 -14.30 8.03
CA TYR A 56 -16.53 -13.77 7.13
C TYR A 56 -17.30 -14.93 6.50
N GLY A 57 -18.62 -14.77 6.36
CA GLY A 57 -19.49 -15.81 5.81
C GLY A 57 -19.41 -15.97 4.29
N GLY A 58 -18.76 -15.02 3.60
CA GLY A 58 -18.47 -15.09 2.17
C GLY A 58 -16.97 -15.25 1.90
N ASP A 59 -16.59 -15.08 0.65
CA ASP A 59 -15.20 -15.23 0.22
C ASP A 59 -14.36 -14.01 0.61
N PHE A 60 -13.16 -14.29 1.11
CA PHE A 60 -12.15 -13.27 1.33
C PHE A 60 -10.75 -13.82 1.16
N ASP A 61 -9.83 -12.92 0.80
CA ASP A 61 -8.41 -13.20 0.62
C ASP A 61 -7.56 -12.23 1.45
N VAL A 62 -6.35 -12.67 1.80
CA VAL A 62 -5.37 -11.86 2.51
C VAL A 62 -4.05 -11.89 1.74
N GLU A 63 -3.53 -10.70 1.45
CA GLU A 63 -2.24 -10.48 0.82
C GLU A 63 -1.40 -9.58 1.72
N ILE A 64 -0.08 -9.77 1.74
CA ILE A 64 0.85 -8.84 2.39
C ILE A 64 1.57 -8.02 1.32
N VAL A 65 1.28 -6.73 1.26
CA VAL A 65 1.91 -5.78 0.34
C VAL A 65 2.88 -4.91 1.15
N GLY A 66 4.17 -5.24 1.08
CA GLY A 66 5.19 -4.60 1.92
C GLY A 66 5.01 -4.99 3.39
N ASN A 67 4.54 -4.05 4.21
CA ASN A 67 4.16 -4.30 5.60
C ASN A 67 2.68 -4.02 5.89
N VAL A 68 1.85 -3.97 4.87
CA VAL A 68 0.40 -3.75 4.98
C VAL A 68 -0.32 -5.04 4.61
N ALA A 69 -1.24 -5.50 5.46
CA ALA A 69 -2.15 -6.57 5.10
C ALA A 69 -3.29 -5.99 4.26
N ARG A 70 -3.40 -6.42 2.99
CA ARG A 70 -4.56 -6.18 2.15
C ARG A 70 -5.53 -7.33 2.35
N VAL A 71 -6.71 -7.04 2.87
CA VAL A 71 -7.80 -8.01 3.05
C VAL A 71 -8.90 -7.67 2.06
N THR A 72 -9.16 -8.57 1.12
CA THR A 72 -10.15 -8.36 0.05
C THR A 72 -11.38 -9.19 0.37
N PHE A 73 -12.53 -8.56 0.58
CA PHE A 73 -13.80 -9.23 0.84
C PHE A 73 -14.71 -9.16 -0.39
N THR A 74 -15.21 -10.30 -0.83
CA THR A 74 -16.26 -10.36 -1.86
C THR A 74 -17.62 -10.25 -1.18
N VAL A 75 -18.31 -9.14 -1.42
CA VAL A 75 -19.53 -8.79 -0.70
C VAL A 75 -20.77 -8.91 -1.61
N ASP A 76 -21.85 -9.52 -1.11
CA ASP A 76 -23.12 -9.65 -1.84
C ASP A 76 -23.71 -8.27 -2.10
N PRO A 77 -23.95 -7.84 -3.35
CA PRO A 77 -24.42 -6.49 -3.67
C PRO A 77 -25.81 -6.14 -3.12
N ALA A 78 -26.69 -7.12 -2.86
CA ALA A 78 -28.11 -6.87 -2.58
C ALA A 78 -28.40 -5.98 -1.35
N PRO A 79 -27.66 -6.07 -0.22
CA PRO A 79 -27.81 -5.15 0.90
C PRO A 79 -27.42 -3.70 0.56
N PHE A 80 -26.49 -3.47 -0.38
CA PHE A 80 -25.97 -2.13 -0.70
C PHE A 80 -26.65 -1.49 -1.90
N GLU A 81 -27.24 -2.27 -2.82
CA GLU A 81 -28.03 -1.72 -3.94
C GLU A 81 -29.17 -0.80 -3.46
N ARG A 82 -29.70 -1.05 -2.25
CA ARG A 82 -30.69 -0.19 -1.59
C ARG A 82 -30.09 1.01 -0.86
N GLY A 83 -28.82 0.91 -0.50
CA GLY A 83 -28.08 1.87 0.33
C GLY A 83 -27.23 2.88 -0.45
N GLY A 84 -26.89 2.55 -1.70
CA GLY A 84 -26.10 3.38 -2.60
C GLY A 84 -24.66 3.61 -2.13
N ASP A 85 -24.07 4.72 -2.58
CA ASP A 85 -22.67 5.11 -2.37
C ASP A 85 -22.26 5.15 -0.88
N LEU A 86 -23.17 5.58 0.01
CA LEU A 86 -22.89 5.63 1.45
C LEU A 86 -22.57 4.25 2.02
N TRP A 87 -23.30 3.23 1.58
CA TRP A 87 -23.08 1.86 2.01
C TRP A 87 -21.81 1.27 1.40
N ALA A 88 -21.54 1.54 0.13
CA ALA A 88 -20.28 1.16 -0.51
C ALA A 88 -19.08 1.70 0.31
N LYS A 89 -19.06 3.01 0.60
CA LYS A 89 -18.02 3.69 1.38
C LYS A 89 -17.88 3.20 2.81
N GLY A 90 -19.00 2.91 3.49
CA GLY A 90 -18.96 2.45 4.88
C GLY A 90 -18.52 1.00 5.05
N THR A 91 -18.65 0.18 4.00
CA THR A 91 -18.42 -1.28 4.11
C THR A 91 -16.99 -1.63 4.53
N PRO A 92 -15.92 -1.05 3.95
CA PRO A 92 -14.55 -1.32 4.42
C PRO A 92 -14.35 -1.07 5.92
N TYR A 93 -14.98 -0.02 6.46
CA TYR A 93 -14.88 0.30 7.89
C TYR A 93 -15.59 -0.72 8.79
N LEU A 94 -16.60 -1.44 8.28
CA LEU A 94 -17.19 -2.58 9.00
C LEU A 94 -16.20 -3.73 9.17
N PHE A 95 -15.16 -3.85 8.35
CA PHE A 95 -14.14 -4.88 8.50
C PHE A 95 -12.89 -4.34 9.20
N LEU A 96 -12.50 -3.09 8.91
CA LEU A 96 -11.36 -2.44 9.59
C LEU A 96 -11.63 -2.27 11.08
N PHE A 97 -12.80 -1.78 11.48
CA PHE A 97 -13.15 -1.58 12.89
C PHE A 97 -13.74 -2.86 13.48
N SER A 98 -12.92 -3.91 13.47
CA SER A 98 -13.19 -5.22 14.04
C SER A 98 -12.17 -5.56 15.11
N GLN A 99 -12.55 -6.46 16.01
CA GLN A 99 -11.62 -6.98 17.03
C GLN A 99 -10.43 -7.69 16.36
N GLY A 100 -10.69 -8.42 15.27
CA GLY A 100 -9.65 -9.09 14.48
C GLY A 100 -8.56 -8.15 13.97
N THR A 101 -8.92 -7.00 13.40
CA THR A 101 -7.93 -6.00 12.94
C THR A 101 -7.11 -5.46 14.10
N LYS A 102 -7.75 -5.18 15.25
CA LYS A 102 -7.04 -4.73 16.45
C LYS A 102 -6.03 -5.79 16.90
N ASP A 103 -6.50 -7.02 17.07
CA ASP A 103 -5.69 -8.12 17.57
C ASP A 103 -4.54 -8.46 16.60
N ALA A 104 -4.76 -8.37 15.29
CA ALA A 104 -3.70 -8.56 14.29
C ALA A 104 -2.61 -7.49 14.40
N LEU A 105 -3.00 -6.22 14.56
CA LEU A 105 -2.04 -5.12 14.76
C LEU A 105 -1.30 -5.27 16.09
N ASP A 106 -1.98 -5.65 17.17
CA ASP A 106 -1.35 -5.86 18.48
C ASP A 106 -0.38 -7.06 18.46
N THR A 107 -0.76 -8.15 17.77
CA THR A 107 0.02 -9.39 17.68
C THR A 107 1.27 -9.24 16.82
N PHE A 108 1.20 -8.47 15.72
CA PHE A 108 2.30 -8.33 14.77
C PHE A 108 2.86 -6.90 14.76
N PRO A 109 3.92 -6.62 15.53
CA PRO A 109 4.60 -5.32 15.52
C PRO A 109 5.10 -4.88 14.13
N GLY A 110 5.44 -5.84 13.26
CA GLY A 110 5.89 -5.57 11.89
C GLY A 110 4.77 -5.22 10.91
N LEU A 111 3.50 -5.36 11.31
CA LEU A 111 2.35 -4.96 10.51
C LEU A 111 2.13 -3.45 10.64
N GLY A 112 2.41 -2.72 9.56
CA GLY A 112 2.30 -1.27 9.46
C GLY A 112 0.86 -0.77 9.23
N GLY A 113 -0.06 -1.64 8.85
CA GLY A 113 -1.47 -1.30 8.70
C GLY A 113 -2.27 -2.42 8.05
N VAL A 114 -3.58 -2.20 7.99
CA VAL A 114 -4.53 -3.06 7.30
C VAL A 114 -5.31 -2.25 6.28
N ARG A 115 -5.26 -2.67 5.01
CA ARG A 115 -6.12 -2.17 3.95
C ARG A 115 -7.25 -3.16 3.75
N VAL A 116 -8.48 -2.70 3.86
CA VAL A 116 -9.64 -3.47 3.44
C VAL A 116 -10.05 -3.02 2.06
N VAL A 117 -10.24 -3.99 1.17
CA VAL A 117 -10.82 -3.80 -0.16
C VAL A 117 -12.12 -4.59 -0.20
N THR A 118 -13.21 -3.96 -0.61
CA THR A 118 -14.48 -4.64 -0.83
C THR A 118 -14.74 -4.72 -2.32
N VAL A 119 -15.08 -5.90 -2.81
CA VAL A 119 -15.32 -6.16 -4.23
C VAL A 119 -16.70 -6.74 -4.44
N HIS A 120 -17.27 -6.48 -5.61
CA HIS A 120 -18.46 -7.19 -6.08
C HIS A 120 -18.10 -8.63 -6.46
N PRO A 121 -19.07 -9.56 -6.57
CA PRO A 121 -18.83 -10.94 -7.03
C PRO A 121 -18.14 -11.04 -8.40
N GLY A 122 -18.26 -10.00 -9.24
CA GLY A 122 -17.55 -9.89 -10.52
C GLY A 122 -16.08 -9.46 -10.43
N GLY A 123 -15.59 -9.12 -9.23
CA GLY A 123 -14.20 -8.70 -8.98
C GLY A 123 -13.96 -7.18 -9.02
N ASP A 124 -14.95 -6.38 -9.45
CA ASP A 124 -14.84 -4.93 -9.45
C ASP A 124 -14.74 -4.37 -8.03
N VAL A 125 -13.80 -3.45 -7.83
CA VAL A 125 -13.61 -2.76 -6.54
C VAL A 125 -14.79 -1.85 -6.28
N MET A 126 -15.48 -2.10 -5.17
CA MET A 126 -16.57 -1.27 -4.68
C MET A 126 -16.03 -0.11 -3.83
N ALA A 127 -15.18 -0.40 -2.84
CA ALA A 127 -14.54 0.60 -2.00
C ALA A 127 -13.27 0.05 -1.34
N GLU A 128 -12.43 0.95 -0.84
CA GLU A 128 -11.28 0.58 -0.03
C GLU A 128 -11.04 1.59 1.09
N ALA A 129 -10.44 1.12 2.18
CA ALA A 129 -9.97 1.97 3.28
C ALA A 129 -8.69 1.39 3.89
N LEU A 130 -7.84 2.26 4.44
CA LEU A 130 -6.58 1.89 5.08
C LEU A 130 -6.57 2.36 6.53
N LEU A 131 -6.35 1.42 7.45
CA LEU A 131 -6.01 1.73 8.83
C LEU A 131 -4.51 1.56 9.06
N VAL A 132 -3.80 2.66 9.25
CA VAL A 132 -2.37 2.66 9.58
C VAL A 132 -2.17 2.31 11.06
N ARG A 133 -1.12 1.54 11.38
CA ARG A 133 -0.71 1.24 12.75
C ARG A 133 -0.54 2.53 13.55
N GLY A 134 -1.02 2.54 14.79
CA GLY A 134 -0.88 3.70 15.69
C GLY A 134 -1.84 4.86 15.41
N ARG A 135 -2.66 4.78 14.33
CA ARG A 135 -3.71 5.77 14.08
C ARG A 135 -4.76 5.79 15.18
N LEU A 136 -5.04 4.63 15.77
CA LEU A 136 -5.98 4.44 16.88
C LEU A 136 -5.22 4.00 18.13
N ASN A 137 -5.49 4.68 19.23
CA ASN A 137 -5.15 4.25 20.60
C ASN A 137 -6.30 3.45 21.23
N ASP A 138 -6.10 2.92 22.43
CA ASP A 138 -7.08 2.09 23.16
C ASP A 138 -8.47 2.74 23.33
N TYR A 139 -8.52 4.05 23.54
CA TYR A 139 -9.79 4.75 23.67
C TYR A 139 -10.50 4.84 22.32
N THR A 140 -9.79 5.28 21.29
CA THR A 140 -10.36 5.38 19.94
C THR A 140 -10.71 4.02 19.34
N TRP A 141 -9.98 2.95 19.67
CA TRP A 141 -10.35 1.58 19.29
C TRP A 141 -11.72 1.18 19.84
N ARG A 142 -11.97 1.46 21.13
CA ARG A 142 -13.28 1.19 21.73
C ARG A 142 -14.39 1.97 21.04
N GLN A 143 -14.14 3.22 20.66
CA GLN A 143 -15.10 4.01 19.89
C GLN A 143 -15.35 3.42 18.50
N ALA A 144 -14.28 3.05 17.77
CA ALA A 144 -14.36 2.41 16.46
C ALA A 144 -15.26 1.18 16.48
N LEU A 145 -14.99 0.28 17.45
CA LEU A 145 -15.73 -0.97 17.63
C LEU A 145 -17.19 -0.71 17.96
N ASN A 146 -17.48 0.31 18.78
CA ASN A 146 -18.85 0.70 19.13
C ASN A 146 -19.61 1.24 17.91
N VAL A 147 -19.03 2.16 17.15
CA VAL A 147 -19.66 2.76 15.96
C VAL A 147 -19.90 1.67 14.90
N ALA A 148 -18.90 0.85 14.61
CA ALA A 148 -19.05 -0.27 13.68
C ALA A 148 -20.05 -1.31 14.20
N GLY A 149 -20.09 -1.57 15.50
CA GLY A 149 -21.08 -2.47 16.12
C GLY A 149 -22.51 -1.94 15.96
N GLN A 150 -22.72 -0.63 16.12
CA GLN A 150 -24.01 0.00 15.86
C GLN A 150 -24.39 -0.06 14.38
N ALA A 151 -23.44 0.21 13.47
CA ALA A 151 -23.67 0.10 12.03
C ALA A 151 -24.06 -1.31 11.61
N ARG A 152 -23.34 -2.36 12.06
CA ARG A 152 -23.67 -3.76 11.74
C ARG A 152 -25.08 -4.16 12.17
N ARG A 153 -25.54 -3.68 13.33
CA ARG A 153 -26.86 -4.04 13.88
C ARG A 153 -28.01 -3.22 13.30
N ASP A 154 -27.81 -1.90 13.19
CA ASP A 154 -28.92 -0.96 13.03
C ASP A 154 -28.95 -0.30 11.65
N ALA A 155 -27.86 -0.33 10.85
CA ALA A 155 -27.78 0.51 9.65
C ALA A 155 -28.89 0.25 8.63
N THR A 156 -29.39 -0.99 8.52
CA THR A 156 -30.49 -1.35 7.62
C THR A 156 -31.81 -0.67 7.97
N THR A 157 -32.03 -0.33 9.25
CA THR A 157 -33.24 0.36 9.73
C THR A 157 -32.98 1.84 10.04
N ARG A 158 -31.72 2.20 10.31
CA ARG A 158 -31.25 3.56 10.63
C ARG A 158 -30.02 3.88 9.77
N PRO A 159 -30.21 4.33 8.52
CA PRO A 159 -29.10 4.59 7.59
C PRO A 159 -28.05 5.57 8.12
N GLY A 160 -28.42 6.46 9.04
CA GLY A 160 -27.49 7.36 9.73
C GLY A 160 -26.31 6.63 10.40
N ARG A 161 -26.47 5.38 10.84
CA ARG A 161 -25.36 4.61 11.42
C ARG A 161 -24.23 4.31 10.44
N MET A 162 -24.54 4.18 9.16
CA MET A 162 -23.52 4.02 8.13
C MET A 162 -22.77 5.34 7.89
N ARG A 163 -23.47 6.47 7.98
CA ARG A 163 -22.85 7.80 7.93
C ARG A 163 -21.93 8.03 9.12
N ASP A 164 -22.41 7.77 10.35
CA ASP A 164 -21.60 7.86 11.57
C ASP A 164 -20.31 7.05 11.43
N LEU A 165 -20.38 5.87 10.79
CA LEU A 165 -19.23 5.00 10.56
C LEU A 165 -18.23 5.59 9.56
N VAL A 166 -18.71 6.12 8.42
CA VAL A 166 -17.86 6.77 7.43
C VAL A 166 -17.20 8.01 8.02
N GLU A 167 -17.97 8.88 8.66
CA GLU A 167 -17.47 10.12 9.29
C GLU A 167 -16.43 9.84 10.39
N TRP A 168 -16.55 8.72 11.10
CA TRP A 168 -15.55 8.35 12.10
C TRP A 168 -14.27 7.78 11.47
N GLY A 169 -14.38 7.14 10.31
CA GLY A 169 -13.29 6.45 9.64
C GLY A 169 -12.43 7.32 8.71
N GLU A 170 -12.93 8.50 8.33
CA GLU A 170 -12.21 9.54 7.58
C GLU A 170 -11.44 10.49 8.52
#